data_AF-A0A8C9WQ59-F1
#
_entry.id   AF-A0A8C9WQ59-F1
#
_cell.length_a   1.000
_cell.length_b   1.000
_cell.length_c   1.000
_cell.angle_alpha   90.00
_cell.angle_beta   90.00
_cell.angle_gamma   90.00
#
_symmetry.space_group_name_H-M   'P 1'
#
loop_
_entity.id
_entity.type
_entity.pdbx_description
1 polymer ?
#
loop_
_entity_poly.entity_id
_entity_poly.type
_entity_poly.pdbx_seq_one_letter_code
_entity_poly.pdbx_strand_id
1 'polypeptide(L)'
;VLIDPEYLKERKVFVTLTCAFRYGREDLDVLGLTFRKDLFMANIQAFPPFSEGKKSLTRLQERLIKKLGEHAYPFTFEIPPNLPCSVTLQPGPEDTGKACGVDFEVKAFCAENVEEKIHKRNSVCLVIRKVQYAPEKPGPQPMGETTRQFLMSDKPLHLEASLDKEIYYHGEPINVNVHVTNNTNKTVKKMKVSVRQYADICLFSIAQYKCPVAMEESDDIVAPSATFCKVFTLTPLLANNREKQGLALDGKLKHEDTNLASSTLLREGANKEILGIIVSYKVKVKLVVSRGGLLGDLATSDVSVELPFTLMHPKPIEETLHREENEAPVDTNLIEFDTNDDDIIFEDFARQRLIGLKDDEEENGTDSPKMI
;
A
#
# COMPACT_ATOMS: atom_id res chain seq x y z
N VAL A 1 -1.53 16.51 -22.07
CA VAL A 1 -1.54 17.88 -21.51
C VAL A 1 -2.26 18.76 -22.51
N LEU A 2 -3.26 19.51 -22.06
CA LEU A 2 -3.93 20.52 -22.89
C LEU A 2 -3.22 21.86 -22.67
N ILE A 3 -2.86 22.54 -23.76
CA ILE A 3 -2.05 23.77 -23.72
C ILE A 3 -2.85 24.93 -24.27
N ASP A 4 -2.79 26.06 -23.58
CA ASP A 4 -3.25 27.34 -24.12
C ASP A 4 -2.10 28.02 -24.88
N PRO A 5 -2.15 28.10 -26.23
CA PRO A 5 -1.08 28.69 -27.04
C PRO A 5 -0.91 30.20 -26.80
N GLU A 6 -1.97 30.93 -26.45
CA GLU A 6 -1.90 32.37 -26.17
C GLU A 6 -1.14 32.63 -24.87
N TYR A 7 -1.33 31.77 -23.89
CA TYR A 7 -0.61 31.84 -22.62
C TYR A 7 0.86 31.42 -22.77
N LEU A 8 1.14 30.37 -23.55
CA LEU A 8 2.47 29.74 -23.55
C LEU A 8 3.56 30.64 -24.15
N LYS A 9 3.25 31.36 -25.24
CA LYS A 9 4.21 32.19 -25.99
C LYS A 9 5.46 31.38 -26.38
N GLU A 10 6.65 31.81 -25.98
CA GLU A 10 7.95 31.15 -26.28
C GLU A 10 8.37 30.10 -25.24
N ARG A 11 7.55 29.86 -24.21
CA ARG A 11 7.87 28.90 -23.14
C ARG A 11 7.62 27.46 -23.59
N LYS A 12 8.24 26.53 -22.87
CA LYS A 12 8.09 25.09 -23.07
C LYS A 12 7.21 24.50 -21.98
N VAL A 13 6.63 23.33 -22.25
CA VAL A 13 5.86 22.56 -21.28
C VAL A 13 6.60 21.28 -20.96
N PHE A 14 6.91 21.09 -19.68
CA PHE A 14 7.52 19.89 -19.16
C PHE A 14 6.54 19.13 -18.28
N VAL A 15 6.67 17.81 -18.29
CA VAL A 15 6.00 16.91 -17.36
C VAL A 15 7.07 16.11 -16.65
N THR A 16 6.96 15.98 -15.34
CA THR A 16 7.92 15.27 -14.50
C THR A 16 7.19 14.24 -13.66
N LEU A 17 7.73 13.03 -13.62
CA LEU A 17 7.33 12.00 -12.67
C LEU A 17 8.42 11.88 -11.61
N THR A 18 8.05 12.18 -10.36
CA THR A 18 8.96 12.12 -9.21
C THR A 18 8.44 11.08 -8.22
N CYS A 19 9.29 10.12 -7.84
CA CYS A 19 9.08 9.28 -6.68
C CYS A 19 9.95 9.81 -5.55
N ALA A 20 9.36 10.22 -4.45
CA ALA A 20 10.09 10.80 -3.33
C ALA A 20 9.71 10.14 -2.01
N PHE A 21 10.73 9.86 -1.20
CA PHE A 21 10.56 9.55 0.22
C PHE A 21 10.52 10.86 1.01
N ARG A 22 9.48 11.05 1.82
CA ARG A 22 9.23 12.24 2.63
C ARG A 22 9.19 11.86 4.11
N TYR A 23 9.86 12.65 4.94
CA TYR A 23 9.89 12.52 6.39
C TYR A 23 9.95 13.93 7.02
N GLY A 24 9.08 14.22 8.00
CA GLY A 24 9.07 15.50 8.73
C GLY A 24 8.06 16.55 8.23
N ARG A 25 8.06 17.72 8.88
CA ARG A 25 7.03 18.78 8.78
C ARG A 25 7.42 19.87 7.77
N GLU A 26 6.72 19.99 6.64
CA GLU A 26 6.98 21.00 5.58
C GLU A 26 7.00 22.47 6.05
N ASP A 27 6.45 22.78 7.22
CA ASP A 27 6.18 24.17 7.64
C ASP A 27 7.29 24.81 8.49
N LEU A 28 8.43 24.13 8.71
CA LEU A 28 9.53 24.64 9.53
C LEU A 28 10.81 24.88 8.72
N ASP A 29 10.76 25.87 7.83
CA ASP A 29 11.90 26.33 7.02
C ASP A 29 13.03 27.02 7.83
N VAL A 30 13.05 26.89 9.17
CA VAL A 30 14.09 27.54 9.98
C VAL A 30 14.77 26.60 10.98
N LEU A 31 14.15 25.57 11.56
CA LEU A 31 14.80 24.71 12.57
C LEU A 31 14.17 23.29 12.76
N GLY A 32 13.39 22.79 11.79
CA GLY A 32 12.78 21.44 11.84
C GLY A 32 13.27 20.57 10.68
N LEU A 33 13.75 19.36 10.96
CA LEU A 33 14.37 18.46 9.96
C LEU A 33 13.31 17.91 8.99
N THR A 34 13.00 18.64 7.92
CA THR A 34 12.33 18.09 6.74
C THR A 34 13.34 17.32 5.91
N PHE A 35 13.09 16.03 5.72
CA PHE A 35 13.89 15.19 4.86
C PHE A 35 13.05 14.75 3.66
N ARG A 36 13.51 15.13 2.47
CA ARG A 36 12.97 14.65 1.20
C ARG A 36 14.12 14.06 0.41
N LYS A 37 13.96 12.80 -0.02
CA LYS A 37 14.90 12.15 -0.95
C LYS A 37 14.13 11.69 -2.17
N ASP A 38 14.49 12.26 -3.31
CA ASP A 38 13.96 11.81 -4.59
C ASP A 38 14.62 10.46 -4.93
N LEU A 39 13.81 9.41 -4.97
CA LEU A 39 14.21 8.04 -5.29
C LEU A 39 14.27 7.82 -6.80
N PHE A 40 13.43 8.55 -7.54
CA PHE A 40 13.38 8.52 -9.00
C PHE A 40 12.83 9.84 -9.53
N MET A 41 13.37 10.28 -10.65
CA MET A 41 12.87 11.43 -11.39
C MET A 41 12.99 11.15 -12.89
N ALA A 42 11.90 11.35 -13.62
CA ALA A 42 11.87 11.30 -15.07
C ALA A 42 11.19 12.56 -15.60
N ASN A 43 11.78 13.16 -16.64
CA ASN A 43 11.32 14.41 -17.22
C ASN A 43 11.05 14.21 -18.71
N ILE A 44 9.92 14.74 -19.19
CA ILE A 44 9.52 14.72 -20.60
C ILE A 44 9.13 16.13 -21.00
N GLN A 45 9.62 16.59 -22.15
CA GLN A 45 9.13 17.81 -22.78
C GLN A 45 7.87 17.46 -23.59
N ALA A 46 6.70 17.92 -23.13
CA ALA A 46 5.44 17.73 -23.83
C ALA A 46 5.27 18.73 -24.99
N PHE A 47 5.79 19.95 -24.83
CA PHE A 47 5.78 20.97 -25.88
C PHE A 47 7.05 21.85 -25.84
N PRO A 48 7.62 22.23 -27.00
CA PRO A 48 7.30 21.72 -28.34
C PRO A 48 7.62 20.21 -28.46
N PRO A 49 6.87 19.44 -29.26
CA PRO A 49 7.09 18.00 -29.37
C PRO A 49 8.46 17.72 -30.00
N PHE A 50 9.28 16.91 -29.33
CA PHE A 50 10.58 16.50 -29.85
C PHE A 50 10.41 15.42 -30.95
N SER A 51 11.17 15.54 -32.03
CA SER A 51 11.06 14.67 -33.22
C SER A 51 11.69 13.29 -33.03
N GLU A 52 12.66 13.14 -32.11
CA GLU A 52 13.34 11.87 -31.86
C GLU A 52 12.60 11.04 -30.81
N GLY A 53 12.23 9.81 -31.18
CA GLY A 53 11.69 8.82 -30.24
C GLY A 53 10.17 8.91 -29.99
N LYS A 54 9.36 9.23 -31.00
CA LYS A 54 7.88 9.09 -30.92
C LYS A 54 7.51 7.65 -30.54
N LYS A 55 7.24 7.42 -29.25
CA LYS A 55 6.62 6.18 -28.77
C LYS A 55 5.25 6.05 -29.43
N SER A 56 4.84 4.82 -29.71
CA SER A 56 3.48 4.55 -30.17
C SER A 56 2.48 5.10 -29.17
N LEU A 57 1.48 5.81 -29.69
CA LEU A 57 0.40 6.32 -28.86
C LEU A 57 -0.43 5.16 -28.33
N THR A 58 -0.95 5.31 -27.12
CA THR A 58 -1.95 4.37 -26.60
C THR A 58 -3.31 4.69 -27.21
N ARG A 59 -4.20 3.70 -27.29
CA ARG A 59 -5.60 3.88 -27.74
C ARG A 59 -6.31 5.00 -26.96
N LEU A 60 -6.02 5.14 -25.66
CA LEU A 60 -6.57 6.23 -24.84
C LEU A 60 -6.02 7.60 -25.25
N GLN A 61 -4.72 7.71 -25.52
CA GLN A 61 -4.11 8.96 -25.97
C GLN A 61 -4.68 9.41 -27.32
N GLU A 62 -4.83 8.50 -28.28
CA GLU A 62 -5.46 8.79 -29.59
C GLU A 62 -6.87 9.34 -29.43
N ARG A 63 -7.69 8.70 -28.57
CA ARG A 63 -9.06 9.15 -28.29
C ARG A 63 -9.09 10.50 -27.58
N LEU A 64 -8.23 10.73 -26.60
CA LEU A 64 -8.15 12.01 -25.89
C LEU A 64 -7.71 13.15 -26.81
N ILE A 65 -6.74 12.91 -27.71
CA ILE A 65 -6.30 13.91 -28.70
C ILE A 65 -7.45 14.24 -29.65
N LYS A 66 -8.18 13.23 -30.14
CA LYS A 66 -9.36 13.43 -31.00
C LYS A 66 -10.45 14.26 -30.31
N LYS A 67 -10.69 14.03 -29.00
CA LYS A 67 -11.73 14.73 -28.22
C LYS A 67 -11.32 16.14 -27.77
N LEU A 68 -10.06 16.35 -27.41
CA LEU A 68 -9.54 17.60 -26.84
C LEU A 68 -9.01 18.59 -27.91
N GLY A 69 -8.74 18.12 -29.13
CA GLY A 69 -8.29 18.95 -30.25
C GLY A 69 -6.77 19.09 -30.38
N GLU A 70 -6.36 20.01 -31.27
CA GLU A 70 -4.97 20.14 -31.75
C GLU A 70 -3.96 20.58 -30.68
N HIS A 71 -4.41 21.11 -29.54
CA HIS A 71 -3.55 21.54 -28.44
C HIS A 71 -3.36 20.48 -27.35
N ALA A 72 -3.76 19.23 -27.63
CA ALA A 72 -3.55 18.10 -26.74
C ALA A 72 -2.26 17.35 -27.08
N TYR A 73 -1.29 17.42 -26.16
CA TYR A 73 0.02 16.77 -26.33
C TYR A 73 0.17 15.55 -25.42
N PRO A 74 0.53 14.36 -25.95
CA PRO A 74 0.66 13.14 -25.18
C PRO A 74 1.98 13.09 -24.38
N PHE A 75 1.99 12.31 -23.31
CA PHE A 75 3.19 11.95 -22.55
C PHE A 75 3.01 10.55 -21.95
N THR A 76 4.11 9.83 -21.77
CA THR A 76 4.11 8.47 -21.22
C THR A 76 5.34 8.27 -20.35
N PHE A 77 5.16 7.82 -19.11
CA PHE A 77 6.25 7.42 -18.22
C PHE A 77 6.25 5.90 -18.03
N GLU A 78 7.45 5.31 -18.01
CA GLU A 78 7.66 3.93 -17.61
C GLU A 78 8.29 3.92 -16.22
N ILE A 79 7.59 3.32 -15.26
CA ILE A 79 8.05 3.26 -13.87
C ILE A 79 8.94 2.02 -13.70
N PRO A 80 10.21 2.16 -13.29
CA PRO A 80 11.06 1.01 -13.03
C PRO A 80 10.43 0.06 -11.98
N PRO A 81 10.50 -1.26 -12.20
CA PRO A 81 9.84 -2.24 -11.33
C PRO A 81 10.43 -2.29 -9.91
N ASN A 82 11.69 -1.84 -9.74
CA ASN A 82 12.40 -1.89 -8.47
C ASN A 82 12.09 -0.70 -7.55
N LEU A 83 11.28 0.27 -7.99
CA LEU A 83 10.87 1.36 -7.12
C LEU A 83 9.87 0.88 -6.06
N PRO A 84 9.88 1.48 -4.86
CA PRO A 84 8.88 1.16 -3.85
C PRO A 84 7.45 1.46 -4.33
N CYS A 85 6.49 0.85 -3.66
CA CYS A 85 5.08 1.16 -3.84
C CYS A 85 4.71 2.38 -2.98
N SER A 86 3.56 3.00 -3.28
CA SER A 86 3.06 4.10 -2.47
C SER A 86 2.69 3.59 -1.08
N VAL A 87 3.31 4.20 -0.08
CA VAL A 87 3.11 3.81 1.32
C VAL A 87 3.22 5.05 2.20
N THR A 88 2.29 5.19 3.14
CA THR A 88 2.24 6.30 4.09
C THR A 88 2.10 5.73 5.49
N LEU A 89 3.06 6.03 6.34
CA LEU A 89 3.07 5.67 7.76
C LEU A 89 2.40 6.78 8.56
N GLN A 90 1.39 6.42 9.36
CA GLN A 90 0.79 7.35 10.30
C GLN A 90 1.73 7.64 11.48
N PRO A 91 1.94 8.92 11.84
CA PRO A 91 2.83 9.29 12.94
C PRO A 91 2.30 8.76 14.28
N GLY A 92 3.22 8.44 15.19
CA GLY A 92 2.92 8.18 16.61
C GLY A 92 2.56 9.45 17.39
N PRO A 93 2.11 9.34 18.64
CA PRO A 93 1.75 10.50 19.47
C PRO A 93 2.99 11.25 19.99
N GLU A 94 4.11 10.54 20.11
CA GLU A 94 5.45 11.10 20.41
C GLU A 94 6.13 11.67 19.15
N ASP A 95 5.66 11.28 17.96
CA ASP A 95 6.18 11.75 16.68
C ASP A 95 5.44 13.03 16.26
N THR A 96 5.91 14.18 16.74
CA THR A 96 5.39 15.49 16.33
C THR A 96 5.79 15.82 14.88
N GLY A 97 5.07 15.30 13.88
CA GLY A 97 5.34 15.57 12.46
C GLY A 97 4.29 15.02 11.48
N LYS A 98 4.36 15.45 10.20
CA LYS A 98 3.55 14.88 9.11
C LYS A 98 3.95 13.41 8.84
N ALA A 99 3.01 12.66 8.27
CA ALA A 99 3.18 11.26 7.89
C ALA A 99 4.43 11.02 7.02
N CYS A 100 5.21 10.01 7.40
CA CYS A 100 6.37 9.52 6.63
C CYS A 100 5.87 8.68 5.46
N GLY A 101 6.42 8.81 4.26
CA GLY A 101 5.92 8.01 3.15
C GLY A 101 6.68 8.14 1.84
N VAL A 102 6.29 7.27 0.91
CA VAL A 102 6.71 7.27 -0.48
C VAL A 102 5.54 7.71 -1.34
N ASP A 103 5.70 8.85 -2.00
CA ASP A 103 4.69 9.42 -2.90
C ASP A 103 5.21 9.42 -4.35
N PHE A 104 4.29 9.25 -5.30
CA PHE A 104 4.55 9.46 -6.71
C PHE A 104 3.82 10.73 -7.17
N GLU A 105 4.57 11.70 -7.66
CA GLU A 105 4.08 13.01 -8.07
C GLU A 105 4.26 13.16 -9.58
N VAL A 106 3.16 13.42 -10.29
CA VAL A 106 3.15 13.82 -11.69
C VAL A 106 2.91 15.33 -11.74
N LYS A 107 3.92 16.08 -12.19
CA LYS A 107 3.85 17.53 -12.25
C LYS A 107 4.04 18.01 -13.67
N ALA A 108 3.08 18.78 -14.17
CA ALA A 108 3.19 19.48 -15.45
C ALA A 108 3.41 20.97 -15.19
N PHE A 109 4.33 21.61 -15.91
CA PHE A 109 4.61 23.03 -15.73
C PHE A 109 5.13 23.71 -17.00
N CYS A 110 4.94 25.02 -17.07
CA CYS A 110 5.51 25.86 -18.13
C CYS A 110 6.81 26.50 -17.65
N ALA A 111 7.89 26.39 -18.43
CA ALA A 111 9.19 27.01 -18.14
C ALA A 111 9.96 27.25 -19.44
N GLU A 112 10.93 28.16 -19.44
CA GLU A 112 11.83 28.35 -20.58
C GLU A 112 12.87 27.21 -20.65
N ASN A 113 13.38 26.82 -19.47
CA ASN A 113 14.37 25.76 -19.28
C ASN A 113 13.94 24.80 -18.16
N VAL A 114 14.44 23.56 -18.20
CA VAL A 114 14.12 22.52 -17.20
C VAL A 114 14.63 22.89 -15.80
N GLU A 115 15.70 23.68 -15.72
CA GLU A 115 16.36 24.09 -14.47
C GLU A 115 15.74 25.35 -13.85
N GLU A 116 14.78 25.98 -14.52
CA GLU A 116 14.11 27.18 -14.03
C GLU A 116 13.24 26.86 -12.80
N LYS A 117 13.16 27.80 -11.86
CA LYS A 117 12.33 27.64 -10.66
C LYS A 117 10.85 27.60 -11.07
N ILE A 118 10.23 26.44 -10.85
CA ILE A 118 8.83 26.21 -11.21
C ILE A 118 7.90 27.14 -10.39
N HIS A 119 7.05 27.90 -11.07
CA HIS A 119 6.04 28.73 -10.44
C HIS A 119 4.75 27.94 -10.13
N LYS A 120 4.14 28.18 -8.96
CA LYS A 120 2.88 27.49 -8.58
C LYS A 120 1.71 27.85 -9.51
N ARG A 121 1.70 29.06 -10.08
CA ARG A 121 0.61 29.56 -10.94
C ARG A 121 0.50 28.82 -12.28
N ASN A 122 1.61 28.32 -12.82
CA ASN A 122 1.68 27.68 -14.13
C ASN A 122 2.11 26.21 -14.03
N SER A 123 1.88 25.60 -12.86
CA SER A 123 2.13 24.19 -12.63
C SER A 123 0.91 23.49 -12.06
N VAL A 124 0.72 22.26 -12.49
CA VAL A 124 -0.31 21.34 -12.01
C VAL A 124 0.40 20.13 -11.43
N CYS A 125 -0.01 19.68 -10.26
CA CYS A 125 0.62 18.59 -9.53
C CYS A 125 -0.44 17.57 -9.13
N LEU A 126 -0.24 16.31 -9.52
CA LEU A 126 -1.14 15.19 -9.26
C LEU A 126 -0.37 14.09 -8.55
N VAL A 127 -0.90 13.61 -7.42
CA VAL A 127 -0.29 12.50 -6.67
C VAL A 127 -0.93 11.18 -7.08
N ILE A 128 -0.16 10.32 -7.76
CA ILE A 128 -0.58 8.98 -8.18
C ILE A 128 -0.14 7.93 -7.17
N ARG A 129 -0.77 6.75 -7.21
CA ARG A 129 -0.37 5.59 -6.39
C ARG A 129 0.25 4.50 -7.25
N LYS A 130 1.40 3.99 -6.82
CA LYS A 130 1.93 2.71 -7.31
C LYS A 130 1.48 1.61 -6.36
N VAL A 131 0.54 0.79 -6.80
CA VAL A 131 0.05 -0.38 -6.05
C VAL A 131 0.73 -1.65 -6.55
N GLN A 132 0.89 -2.63 -5.66
CA GLN A 132 1.41 -3.95 -6.01
C GLN A 132 0.30 -4.98 -5.93
N TYR A 133 0.13 -5.73 -7.01
CA TYR A 133 -0.79 -6.87 -7.06
C TYR A 133 -0.10 -8.16 -6.66
N ALA A 134 -0.89 -9.11 -6.14
CA ALA A 134 -0.40 -10.42 -5.78
C ALA A 134 0.21 -11.17 -6.99
N PRO A 135 1.29 -11.96 -6.79
CA PRO A 135 1.76 -12.90 -7.79
C PRO A 135 0.72 -14.00 -8.04
N GLU A 136 0.75 -14.60 -9.24
CA GLU A 136 -0.26 -15.60 -9.66
C GLU A 136 -0.12 -16.94 -8.96
N LYS A 137 1.10 -17.29 -8.55
CA LYS A 137 1.39 -18.55 -7.88
C LYS A 137 1.49 -18.30 -6.38
N PRO A 138 0.50 -18.73 -5.58
CA PRO A 138 0.68 -18.77 -4.14
C PRO A 138 1.77 -19.79 -3.79
N GLY A 139 2.62 -19.48 -2.82
CA GLY A 139 3.58 -20.44 -2.28
C GLY A 139 2.94 -21.36 -1.24
N PRO A 140 3.76 -22.14 -0.52
CA PRO A 140 3.28 -23.14 0.42
C PRO A 140 2.58 -22.51 1.62
N GLN A 141 1.67 -23.27 2.23
CA GLN A 141 0.97 -22.85 3.44
C GLN A 141 1.96 -22.56 4.58
N PRO A 142 1.92 -21.36 5.18
CA PRO A 142 2.73 -21.03 6.34
C PRO A 142 2.38 -21.92 7.53
N MET A 143 3.37 -22.61 8.07
CA MET A 143 3.26 -23.45 9.26
C MET A 143 4.41 -23.16 10.21
N GLY A 144 4.14 -23.18 11.51
CA GLY A 144 5.12 -22.95 12.54
C GLY A 144 4.77 -23.70 13.81
N GLU A 145 5.77 -24.30 14.43
CA GLU A 145 5.63 -25.00 15.69
C GLU A 145 6.65 -24.48 16.71
N THR A 146 6.28 -24.59 17.98
CA THR A 146 7.18 -24.30 19.08
C THR A 146 6.90 -25.25 20.24
N THR A 147 7.99 -25.67 20.89
CA THR A 147 7.93 -26.55 22.04
C THR A 147 8.54 -25.83 23.23
N ARG A 148 7.80 -25.74 24.34
CA ARG A 148 8.29 -25.13 25.58
C ARG A 148 8.29 -26.13 26.72
N GLN A 149 9.44 -26.25 27.38
CA GLN A 149 9.57 -26.94 28.67
C GLN A 149 9.62 -25.89 29.79
N PHE A 150 9.04 -26.21 30.95
CA PHE A 150 8.98 -25.31 32.10
C PHE A 150 9.83 -25.86 33.23
N LEU A 151 10.47 -24.98 34.02
CA LEU A 151 11.42 -25.36 35.09
C LEU A 151 10.87 -26.31 36.19
N MET A 152 9.55 -26.52 36.25
CA MET A 152 8.85 -27.39 37.21
C MET A 152 7.86 -28.37 36.53
N SER A 153 8.08 -28.64 35.24
CA SER A 153 7.33 -29.64 34.46
C SER A 153 8.30 -30.40 33.57
N ASP A 154 8.47 -31.69 33.82
CA ASP A 154 9.38 -32.55 33.04
C ASP A 154 8.85 -32.87 31.64
N LYS A 155 7.60 -32.50 31.36
CA LYS A 155 6.92 -32.69 30.07
C LYS A 155 6.72 -31.37 29.32
N PRO A 156 6.77 -31.38 27.98
CA PRO A 156 6.65 -30.18 27.13
C PRO A 156 5.21 -29.74 26.83
N LEU A 157 5.05 -28.46 26.50
CA LEU A 157 3.88 -27.90 25.83
C LEU A 157 4.24 -27.66 24.36
N HIS A 158 3.51 -28.30 23.45
CA HIS A 158 3.67 -28.10 22.01
C HIS A 158 2.54 -27.20 21.49
N LEU A 159 2.92 -26.17 20.74
CA LEU A 159 2.02 -25.28 20.02
C LEU A 159 2.39 -25.34 18.54
N GLU A 160 1.43 -25.70 17.72
CA GLU A 160 1.51 -25.69 16.27
C GLU A 160 0.44 -24.75 15.73
N ALA A 161 0.79 -23.95 14.74
CA ALA A 161 -0.16 -23.11 14.03
C ALA A 161 0.11 -23.14 12.52
N SER A 162 -0.95 -23.09 11.72
CA SER A 162 -0.88 -23.01 10.26
C SER A 162 -1.93 -22.07 9.68
N LEU A 163 -1.63 -21.52 8.50
CA LEU A 163 -2.54 -20.70 7.70
C LEU A 163 -3.07 -21.49 6.51
N ASP A 164 -4.27 -21.18 6.04
CA ASP A 164 -4.85 -21.82 4.85
C ASP A 164 -4.19 -21.37 3.54
N LYS A 165 -3.62 -20.15 3.51
CA LYS A 165 -2.92 -19.58 2.35
C LYS A 165 -1.68 -18.78 2.78
N GLU A 166 -0.75 -18.57 1.87
CA GLU A 166 0.36 -17.64 2.06
C GLU A 166 -0.04 -16.19 1.71
N ILE A 167 -0.88 -16.03 0.69
CA ILE A 167 -1.28 -14.73 0.14
C ILE A 167 -2.76 -14.52 0.42
N TYR A 168 -3.09 -13.37 1.00
CA TYR A 168 -4.45 -12.92 1.24
C TYR A 168 -4.69 -11.57 0.57
N TYR A 169 -5.94 -11.34 0.18
CA TYR A 169 -6.38 -10.06 -0.35
C TYR A 169 -6.92 -9.16 0.76
N HIS A 170 -6.87 -7.84 0.54
CA HIS A 170 -7.53 -6.89 1.45
C HIS A 170 -9.02 -7.21 1.57
N GLY A 171 -9.50 -7.33 2.82
CA GLY A 171 -10.88 -7.71 3.12
C GLY A 171 -11.16 -9.22 3.16
N GLU A 172 -10.21 -10.06 2.73
CA GLU A 172 -10.34 -11.51 2.83
C GLU A 172 -10.15 -11.99 4.29
N PRO A 173 -10.99 -12.92 4.79
CA PRO A 173 -10.78 -13.53 6.10
C PRO A 173 -9.57 -14.46 6.10
N ILE A 174 -8.75 -14.38 7.16
CA ILE A 174 -7.57 -15.22 7.39
C ILE A 174 -7.94 -16.33 8.36
N ASN A 175 -7.82 -17.59 7.93
CA ASN A 175 -8.07 -18.75 8.80
C ASN A 175 -6.75 -19.24 9.42
N VAL A 176 -6.73 -19.29 10.75
CA VAL A 176 -5.57 -19.69 11.54
C VAL A 176 -5.91 -20.97 12.29
N ASN A 177 -5.32 -22.09 11.86
CA ASN A 177 -5.43 -23.36 12.57
C ASN A 177 -4.47 -23.33 13.76
N VAL A 178 -4.98 -23.61 14.96
CA VAL A 178 -4.17 -23.69 16.18
C VAL A 178 -4.33 -25.06 16.80
N HIS A 179 -3.22 -25.77 16.96
CA HIS A 179 -3.15 -27.07 17.62
C HIS A 179 -2.22 -26.97 18.83
N VAL A 180 -2.76 -27.29 20.01
CA VAL A 180 -2.01 -27.33 21.27
C VAL A 180 -1.99 -28.76 21.80
N THR A 181 -0.80 -29.30 22.03
CA THR A 181 -0.60 -30.56 22.75
C THR A 181 0.05 -30.26 24.08
N ASN A 182 -0.75 -30.26 25.15
CA ASN A 182 -0.30 -29.92 26.49
C ASN A 182 0.05 -31.18 27.29
N ASN A 183 1.30 -31.63 27.22
CA ASN A 183 1.77 -32.74 28.06
C ASN A 183 2.21 -32.29 29.46
N THR A 184 2.15 -30.98 29.75
CA THR A 184 2.63 -30.40 31.02
C THR A 184 1.63 -30.63 32.16
N ASN A 185 2.07 -30.30 33.39
CA ASN A 185 1.20 -30.21 34.56
C ASN A 185 0.49 -28.84 34.71
N LYS A 186 0.69 -27.92 33.75
CA LYS A 186 0.12 -26.56 33.77
C LYS A 186 -1.12 -26.49 32.88
N THR A 187 -1.98 -25.52 33.13
CA THR A 187 -3.20 -25.26 32.36
C THR A 187 -2.98 -24.05 31.45
N VAL A 188 -3.38 -24.12 30.18
CA VAL A 188 -3.46 -22.92 29.33
C VAL A 188 -4.77 -22.20 29.68
N LYS A 189 -4.69 -20.95 30.13
CA LYS A 189 -5.85 -20.17 30.58
C LYS A 189 -6.54 -19.41 29.45
N LYS A 190 -5.76 -18.95 28.48
CA LYS A 190 -6.24 -18.05 27.43
C LYS A 190 -5.38 -18.19 26.19
N MET A 191 -6.01 -18.01 25.04
CA MET A 191 -5.36 -17.95 23.74
C MET A 191 -5.62 -16.59 23.10
N LYS A 192 -4.60 -16.04 22.46
CA LYS A 192 -4.66 -14.75 21.77
C LYS A 192 -4.05 -14.90 20.38
N VAL A 193 -4.88 -14.71 19.36
CA VAL A 193 -4.46 -14.67 17.96
C VAL A 193 -4.48 -13.21 17.51
N SER A 194 -3.39 -12.74 16.90
CA SER A 194 -3.32 -11.37 16.41
C SER A 194 -2.63 -11.28 15.07
N VAL A 195 -3.21 -10.55 14.13
CA VAL A 195 -2.56 -10.13 12.89
C VAL A 195 -1.79 -8.85 13.18
N ARG A 196 -0.49 -8.83 12.88
CA ARG A 196 0.39 -7.69 13.14
C ARG A 196 1.02 -7.21 11.86
N GLN A 197 0.92 -5.90 11.63
CA GLN A 197 1.66 -5.18 10.61
C GLN A 197 2.98 -4.71 11.22
N TYR A 198 4.06 -4.95 10.48
CA TYR A 198 5.39 -4.44 10.75
C TYR A 198 5.76 -3.48 9.64
N ALA A 199 6.17 -2.27 9.98
CA ALA A 199 6.65 -1.27 9.04
C ALA A 199 8.06 -0.85 9.44
N ASP A 200 9.04 -1.27 8.65
CA ASP A 200 10.46 -0.99 8.86
C ASP A 200 10.86 0.20 7.98
N ILE A 201 11.17 1.33 8.59
CA ILE A 201 11.76 2.48 7.90
C ILE A 201 13.24 2.18 7.69
N CYS A 202 13.63 2.10 6.43
CA CYS A 202 14.99 1.73 6.01
C CYS A 202 15.83 2.94 5.57
N LEU A 203 15.26 4.14 5.61
CA LEU A 203 15.89 5.35 5.08
C LEU A 203 15.88 6.47 6.13
N PHE A 204 17.05 7.09 6.34
CA PHE A 204 17.33 8.16 7.31
C PHE A 204 17.23 7.77 8.80
N SER A 205 16.06 7.31 9.26
CA SER A 205 15.85 6.82 10.63
C SER A 205 15.47 5.35 10.58
N ILE A 206 16.28 4.47 11.16
CA ILE A 206 15.96 3.05 11.25
C ILE A 206 15.00 2.88 12.43
N ALA A 207 13.72 2.76 12.11
CA ALA A 207 12.66 2.55 13.09
C ALA A 207 11.75 1.41 12.61
N GLN A 208 11.30 0.58 13.56
CA GLN A 208 10.34 -0.48 13.32
C GLN A 208 9.05 -0.17 14.06
N TYR A 209 7.97 0.01 13.31
CA TYR A 209 6.63 0.16 13.86
C TYR A 209 5.92 -1.20 13.85
N LYS A 210 5.22 -1.50 14.93
CA LYS A 210 4.53 -2.78 15.12
C LYS A 210 3.11 -2.54 15.60
N CYS A 211 2.15 -2.78 14.72
CA CYS A 211 0.75 -2.48 14.99
C CYS A 211 -0.13 -3.73 14.84
N PRO A 212 -0.87 -4.13 15.87
CA PRO A 212 -1.87 -5.20 15.73
C PRO A 212 -3.06 -4.68 14.94
N VAL A 213 -3.31 -5.24 13.75
CA VAL A 213 -4.39 -4.83 12.84
C VAL A 213 -5.65 -5.67 12.97
N ALA A 214 -5.55 -6.88 13.53
CA ALA A 214 -6.71 -7.67 13.94
C ALA A 214 -6.33 -8.52 15.15
N MET A 215 -7.30 -8.81 16.01
CA MET A 215 -7.05 -9.56 17.23
C MET A 215 -8.31 -10.32 17.62
N GLU A 216 -8.13 -11.58 17.98
CA GLU A 216 -9.16 -12.44 18.51
C GLU A 216 -8.61 -13.12 19.77
N GLU A 217 -9.40 -13.12 20.84
CA GLU A 217 -9.04 -13.74 22.11
C GLU A 217 -10.05 -14.82 22.45
N SER A 218 -9.57 -15.96 22.94
CA SER A 218 -10.41 -17.04 23.42
C SER A 218 -10.04 -17.43 24.84
N ASP A 219 -11.04 -17.54 25.70
CA ASP A 219 -10.92 -18.02 27.07
C ASP A 219 -11.02 -19.57 27.16
N ASP A 220 -10.88 -20.27 26.02
CA ASP A 220 -10.79 -21.73 25.97
C ASP A 220 -9.59 -22.22 26.81
N ILE A 221 -9.86 -23.19 27.68
CA ILE A 221 -8.90 -23.73 28.63
C ILE A 221 -8.35 -25.06 28.10
N VAL A 222 -7.02 -25.21 28.08
CA VAL A 222 -6.37 -26.51 27.80
C VAL A 222 -5.86 -27.08 29.11
N ALA A 223 -6.55 -28.09 29.61
CA ALA A 223 -6.19 -28.80 30.83
C ALA A 223 -4.82 -29.50 30.70
N PRO A 224 -4.19 -29.85 31.84
CA PRO A 224 -2.98 -30.68 31.84
C PRO A 224 -3.22 -32.01 31.11
N SER A 225 -2.23 -32.48 30.35
CA SER A 225 -2.29 -33.75 29.58
C SER A 225 -3.44 -33.82 28.56
N ALA A 226 -3.88 -32.69 28.02
CA ALA A 226 -4.94 -32.60 27.02
C ALA A 226 -4.44 -32.01 25.69
N THR A 227 -5.14 -32.33 24.61
CA THR A 227 -4.95 -31.71 23.29
C THR A 227 -6.12 -30.77 22.98
N PHE A 228 -5.86 -29.77 22.15
CA PHE A 228 -6.84 -28.79 21.72
C PHE A 228 -6.60 -28.41 20.26
N CYS A 229 -7.66 -28.30 19.47
CA CYS A 229 -7.60 -27.85 18.09
C CYS A 229 -8.77 -26.90 17.82
N LYS A 230 -8.48 -25.71 17.27
CA LYS A 230 -9.48 -24.71 16.88
C LYS A 230 -8.98 -23.90 15.71
N VAL A 231 -9.92 -23.48 14.85
CA VAL A 231 -9.67 -22.54 13.75
C VAL A 231 -10.19 -21.17 14.16
N PHE A 232 -9.33 -20.16 14.06
CA PHE A 232 -9.66 -18.76 14.30
C PHE A 232 -9.78 -18.02 12.96
N THR A 233 -10.65 -17.02 12.86
CA THR A 233 -10.88 -16.28 11.62
C THR A 233 -10.74 -14.78 11.86
N LEU A 234 -9.71 -14.16 11.29
CA LEU A 234 -9.40 -12.75 11.48
C LEU A 234 -9.45 -11.99 10.15
N THR A 235 -10.09 -10.83 10.13
CA THR A 235 -10.15 -9.97 8.93
C THR A 235 -9.44 -8.63 9.19
N PRO A 236 -8.21 -8.41 8.68
CA PRO A 236 -7.49 -7.17 8.88
C PRO A 236 -8.07 -6.06 7.98
N LEU A 237 -8.88 -5.17 8.56
CA LEU A 237 -9.52 -4.05 7.85
C LEU A 237 -9.01 -2.71 8.37
N LEU A 238 -8.76 -1.75 7.48
CA LEU A 238 -8.43 -0.38 7.88
C LEU A 238 -9.55 0.26 8.71
N ALA A 239 -10.82 -0.01 8.39
CA ALA A 239 -11.98 0.54 9.09
C ALA A 239 -11.92 0.34 10.61
N ASN A 240 -11.43 -0.82 11.07
CA ASN A 240 -11.32 -1.16 12.50
C ASN A 240 -10.06 -0.58 13.18
N ASN A 241 -9.18 0.07 12.41
CA ASN A 241 -7.86 0.49 12.86
C ASN A 241 -7.56 1.95 12.55
N ARG A 242 -8.55 2.75 12.13
CA ARG A 242 -8.34 4.15 11.72
C ARG A 242 -7.76 5.04 12.82
N GLU A 243 -8.07 4.73 14.07
CA GLU A 243 -7.59 5.48 15.24
C GLU A 243 -6.20 5.03 15.70
N LYS A 244 -5.68 3.93 15.17
CA LYS A 244 -4.38 3.40 15.57
C LYS A 244 -3.27 4.16 14.83
N GLN A 245 -2.22 4.47 15.57
CA GLN A 245 -1.05 5.19 15.08
C GLN A 245 0.07 4.21 14.69
N GLY A 246 1.06 4.67 13.91
CA GLY A 246 2.17 3.84 13.44
C GLY A 246 1.78 2.79 12.39
N LEU A 247 0.57 2.90 11.79
CA LEU A 247 0.13 2.01 10.73
C LEU A 247 0.64 2.49 9.37
N ALA A 248 1.13 1.55 8.57
CA ALA A 248 1.42 1.78 7.17
C ALA A 248 0.15 1.59 6.33
N LEU A 249 -0.16 2.59 5.52
CA LEU A 249 -1.28 2.64 4.59
C LEU A 249 -0.78 2.74 3.16
N ASP A 250 -1.58 2.33 2.18
CA ASP A 250 -1.26 2.52 0.76
C ASP A 250 -1.65 3.92 0.23
N GLY A 251 -2.12 4.79 1.10
CA GLY A 251 -2.64 6.12 0.78
C GLY A 251 -2.81 6.99 2.03
N LYS A 252 -3.49 8.13 1.87
CA LYS A 252 -3.75 9.05 2.97
C LYS A 252 -5.03 8.65 3.69
N LEU A 253 -5.01 8.66 5.03
CA LEU A 253 -6.16 8.28 5.87
C LEU A 253 -7.48 9.01 5.51
N LYS A 254 -7.39 10.23 4.96
CA LYS A 254 -8.54 11.03 4.55
C LYS A 254 -9.26 10.53 3.28
N HIS A 255 -8.61 9.72 2.45
CA HIS A 255 -9.22 9.22 1.22
C HIS A 255 -9.99 7.93 1.47
N GLU A 256 -11.17 7.82 0.86
CA GLU A 256 -12.03 6.64 0.98
C GLU A 256 -11.39 5.37 0.39
N ASP A 257 -10.62 5.53 -0.68
CA ASP A 257 -9.95 4.46 -1.42
C ASP A 257 -8.64 3.95 -0.77
N THR A 258 -8.42 4.25 0.50
CA THR A 258 -7.19 3.89 1.23
C THR A 258 -7.38 2.58 2.00
N ASN A 259 -6.39 1.70 1.89
CA ASN A 259 -6.31 0.43 2.60
C ASN A 259 -5.05 0.35 3.47
N LEU A 260 -4.93 -0.74 4.22
CA LEU A 260 -3.66 -1.10 4.83
C LEU A 260 -2.60 -1.26 3.74
N ALA A 261 -1.36 -0.87 4.02
CA ALA A 261 -0.28 -1.02 3.05
C ALA A 261 -0.10 -2.50 2.67
N SER A 262 0.08 -2.79 1.39
CA SER A 262 0.34 -4.17 0.95
C SER A 262 1.75 -4.59 1.36
N SER A 263 1.99 -5.89 1.52
CA SER A 263 3.32 -6.44 1.81
C SER A 263 4.32 -6.05 0.72
N THR A 264 5.50 -5.59 1.14
CA THR A 264 6.58 -5.23 0.21
C THR A 264 7.28 -6.49 -0.28
N LEU A 265 7.14 -6.84 -1.56
CA LEU A 265 7.90 -7.96 -2.15
C LEU A 265 9.32 -7.52 -2.50
N LEU A 266 10.29 -8.07 -1.79
CA LEU A 266 11.72 -7.87 -2.06
C LEU A 266 12.15 -8.78 -3.21
N ARG A 267 12.67 -8.19 -4.30
CA ARG A 267 13.38 -8.97 -5.34
C ARG A 267 14.80 -9.28 -4.86
N GLU A 268 15.32 -10.44 -5.25
CA GLU A 268 16.72 -10.80 -4.99
C GLU A 268 17.66 -9.75 -5.60
N GLY A 269 18.58 -9.22 -4.79
CA GLY A 269 19.49 -8.13 -5.18
C GLY A 269 18.93 -6.70 -5.04
N ALA A 270 17.68 -6.53 -4.57
CA ALA A 270 17.13 -5.20 -4.30
C ALA A 270 17.78 -4.56 -3.06
N ASN A 271 18.21 -3.31 -3.18
CA ASN A 271 18.74 -2.55 -2.04
C ASN A 271 17.57 -2.10 -1.13
N LYS A 272 17.54 -2.63 0.10
CA LYS A 272 16.49 -2.35 1.10
C LYS A 272 16.35 -0.86 1.41
N GLU A 273 17.44 -0.10 1.36
CA GLU A 273 17.42 1.34 1.60
C GLU A 273 16.59 2.08 0.55
N ILE A 274 16.61 1.63 -0.72
CA ILE A 274 15.91 2.28 -1.83
C ILE A 274 14.38 2.13 -1.71
N LEU A 275 13.90 1.16 -0.92
CA LEU A 275 12.47 0.91 -0.75
C LEU A 275 11.79 1.86 0.24
N GLY A 276 12.55 2.64 1.02
CA GLY A 276 11.99 3.58 2.00
C GLY A 276 11.35 2.87 3.19
N ILE A 277 10.14 2.32 3.02
CA ILE A 277 9.37 1.62 4.05
C ILE A 277 9.09 0.18 3.58
N ILE A 278 9.51 -0.80 4.38
CA ILE A 278 9.23 -2.21 4.14
C ILE A 278 8.06 -2.63 5.04
N VAL A 279 6.96 -3.06 4.42
CA VAL A 279 5.77 -3.53 5.13
C VAL A 279 5.73 -5.05 5.08
N SER A 280 5.52 -5.68 6.24
CA SER A 280 5.32 -7.12 6.36
C SER A 280 4.22 -7.46 7.37
N TYR A 281 3.59 -8.62 7.21
CA TYR A 281 2.54 -9.08 8.11
C TYR A 281 2.88 -10.42 8.71
N LYS A 282 2.49 -10.60 9.98
CA LYS A 282 2.57 -11.88 10.67
C LYS A 282 1.33 -12.14 11.49
N VAL A 283 0.86 -13.37 11.48
CA VAL A 283 -0.06 -13.88 12.49
C VAL A 283 0.76 -14.30 13.70
N LYS A 284 0.40 -13.83 14.89
CA LYS A 284 0.98 -14.26 16.16
C LYS A 284 -0.08 -15.00 16.96
N VAL A 285 0.19 -16.25 17.29
CA VAL A 285 -0.59 -17.05 18.25
C VAL A 285 0.15 -17.05 19.56
N LYS A 286 -0.52 -16.65 20.65
CA LYS A 286 0.05 -16.55 22.00
C LYS A 286 -0.83 -17.32 22.99
N LEU A 287 -0.23 -18.28 23.69
CA LEU A 287 -0.85 -19.04 24.78
C LEU A 287 -0.44 -18.43 26.12
N VAL A 288 -1.41 -18.17 26.98
CA VAL A 288 -1.21 -17.72 28.35
C VAL A 288 -1.30 -18.92 29.28
N VAL A 289 -0.17 -19.33 29.86
CA VAL A 289 -0.08 -20.54 30.69
C VAL A 289 -0.18 -20.18 32.17
N SER A 290 -1.01 -20.93 32.91
CA SER A 290 -1.16 -20.81 34.36
C SER A 290 0.15 -21.16 35.07
N ARG A 291 0.51 -20.39 36.09
CA ARG A 291 1.64 -20.73 36.95
C ARG A 291 1.21 -21.62 38.10
N GLY A 292 2.05 -22.59 38.43
CA GLY A 292 1.96 -23.38 39.65
C GLY A 292 3.14 -23.01 40.54
N GLY A 293 2.89 -22.48 41.74
CA GLY A 293 3.92 -22.10 42.72
C GLY A 293 3.44 -21.04 43.73
N LEU A 294 4.06 -21.03 44.92
CA LEU A 294 3.69 -20.23 46.12
C LEU A 294 4.08 -18.72 46.04
N LEU A 295 4.76 -18.27 44.99
CA LEU A 295 5.40 -16.93 44.90
C LEU A 295 4.71 -15.90 43.98
N GLY A 296 3.45 -16.11 43.61
CA GLY A 296 2.63 -15.04 43.02
C GLY A 296 3.02 -14.53 41.62
N ASP A 297 2.20 -13.62 41.11
CA ASP A 297 1.88 -13.39 39.69
C ASP A 297 2.92 -12.61 38.85
N LEU A 298 4.22 -12.64 39.17
CA LEU A 298 5.20 -11.67 38.63
C LEU A 298 5.94 -11.93 37.28
N ALA A 299 6.06 -13.16 36.73
CA ALA A 299 6.66 -13.46 35.41
C ALA A 299 5.81 -14.41 34.51
N THR A 300 5.04 -13.88 33.55
CA THR A 300 4.17 -14.67 32.63
C THR A 300 5.00 -15.59 31.73
N SER A 301 4.75 -16.90 31.78
CA SER A 301 5.45 -17.88 30.94
C SER A 301 4.65 -18.19 29.68
N ASP A 302 4.48 -17.16 28.85
CA ASP A 302 3.70 -17.24 27.63
C ASP A 302 4.47 -18.00 26.54
N VAL A 303 3.75 -18.77 25.74
CA VAL A 303 4.29 -19.46 24.55
C VAL A 303 3.70 -18.81 23.32
N SER A 304 4.51 -18.51 22.30
CA SER A 304 3.99 -17.93 21.07
C SER A 304 4.73 -18.39 19.83
N VAL A 305 3.99 -18.51 18.73
CA VAL A 305 4.51 -18.73 17.38
C VAL A 305 4.07 -17.59 16.47
N GLU A 306 4.90 -17.23 15.50
CA GLU A 306 4.61 -16.20 14.50
C GLU A 306 4.71 -16.81 13.10
N LEU A 307 3.67 -16.61 12.28
CA LEU A 307 3.57 -17.10 10.90
C LEU A 307 3.57 -15.89 9.94
N PRO A 308 4.56 -15.76 9.04
CA PRO A 308 4.54 -14.70 8.04
C PRO A 308 3.52 -15.00 6.94
N PHE A 309 2.92 -13.95 6.39
CA PHE A 309 2.04 -14.04 5.22
C PHE A 309 2.10 -12.74 4.41
N THR A 310 1.56 -12.80 3.20
CA THR A 310 1.54 -11.69 2.23
C THR A 310 0.13 -11.13 2.11
N LEU A 311 -0.05 -9.82 2.35
CA LEU A 311 -1.32 -9.12 2.17
C LEU A 311 -1.23 -8.17 0.97
N MET A 312 -2.06 -8.34 -0.07
CA MET A 312 -1.93 -7.57 -1.31
C MET A 312 -3.28 -7.24 -1.97
N HIS A 313 -3.26 -6.43 -3.02
CA HIS A 313 -4.43 -6.23 -3.87
C HIS A 313 -4.59 -7.39 -4.87
N PRO A 314 -5.84 -7.79 -5.19
CA PRO A 314 -6.09 -8.73 -6.27
C PRO A 314 -5.67 -8.11 -7.61
N LYS A 315 -5.15 -8.93 -8.52
CA LYS A 315 -4.92 -8.47 -9.89
C LYS A 315 -6.27 -8.06 -10.50
N PRO A 316 -6.36 -6.90 -11.16
CA PRO A 316 -7.54 -6.57 -11.94
C PRO A 316 -7.72 -7.64 -13.01
N ILE A 317 -8.97 -8.02 -13.27
CA ILE A 317 -9.29 -8.90 -14.38
C ILE A 317 -9.00 -8.09 -15.64
N GLU A 318 -7.93 -8.42 -16.35
CA GLU A 318 -7.74 -7.93 -17.70
C GLU A 318 -8.85 -8.53 -18.55
N GLU A 319 -9.88 -7.75 -18.85
CA GLU A 319 -10.77 -8.06 -19.96
C GLU A 319 -9.91 -8.11 -21.21
N THR A 320 -9.54 -9.32 -21.60
CA THR A 320 -8.83 -9.60 -22.84
C THR A 320 -9.75 -9.19 -23.99
N LEU A 321 -9.66 -7.93 -24.42
CA LEU A 321 -10.13 -7.45 -25.71
C LEU A 321 -9.27 -8.03 -26.86
N HIS A 322 -8.80 -9.28 -26.72
CA HIS A 322 -8.24 -10.07 -27.80
C HIS A 322 -9.41 -10.73 -28.53
N ARG A 323 -10.07 -9.95 -29.37
CA ARG A 323 -10.76 -10.51 -30.52
C ARG A 323 -9.64 -11.06 -31.41
N GLU A 324 -9.44 -12.37 -31.37
CA GLU A 324 -8.49 -13.08 -32.21
C GLU A 324 -8.77 -12.72 -33.68
N GLU A 325 -7.90 -11.91 -34.27
CA GLU A 325 -7.75 -11.83 -35.71
C GLU A 325 -7.03 -13.11 -36.16
N ASN A 326 -7.78 -14.14 -36.54
CA ASN A 326 -7.34 -15.16 -37.49
C ASN A 326 -8.55 -15.88 -38.16
N GLU A 327 -8.74 -15.54 -39.43
CA GLU A 327 -9.32 -16.31 -40.56
C GLU A 327 -10.73 -16.93 -40.50
N ALA A 328 -11.70 -16.23 -41.13
CA ALA A 328 -12.58 -16.79 -42.18
C ALA A 328 -13.29 -15.63 -42.94
N PRO A 329 -13.40 -15.65 -44.29
CA PRO A 329 -14.24 -14.71 -45.00
C PRO A 329 -15.68 -15.25 -45.00
N VAL A 330 -16.52 -14.72 -44.12
CA VAL A 330 -17.97 -14.93 -44.20
C VAL A 330 -18.63 -13.61 -44.55
N ASP A 331 -18.93 -13.50 -45.83
CA ASP A 331 -19.68 -12.43 -46.45
C ASP A 331 -21.17 -12.56 -46.05
N THR A 332 -21.62 -11.80 -45.05
CA THR A 332 -23.03 -11.43 -44.88
C THR A 332 -23.16 -10.17 -44.02
N ASN A 333 -23.71 -9.15 -44.67
CA ASN A 333 -24.14 -7.84 -44.18
C ASN A 333 -24.69 -7.75 -42.74
N LEU A 334 -24.47 -6.56 -42.15
CA LEU A 334 -25.18 -5.91 -41.04
C LEU A 334 -24.94 -6.53 -39.65
N ILE A 335 -23.95 -6.02 -38.90
CA ILE A 335 -24.10 -4.99 -37.84
C ILE A 335 -22.68 -4.45 -37.55
N GLU A 336 -22.34 -3.27 -38.07
CA GLU A 336 -21.28 -2.47 -37.44
C GLU A 336 -21.82 -2.08 -36.06
N PHE A 337 -21.40 -2.78 -35.01
CA PHE A 337 -21.46 -2.22 -33.68
C PHE A 337 -20.39 -1.11 -33.66
N ASP A 338 -20.78 0.07 -34.14
CA ASP A 338 -20.32 1.34 -33.59
C ASP A 338 -20.63 1.25 -32.08
N THR A 339 -19.73 0.64 -31.32
CA THR A 339 -19.71 0.85 -29.87
C THR A 339 -19.48 2.33 -29.72
N ASN A 340 -20.52 3.09 -29.36
CA ASN A 340 -20.47 4.53 -29.09
C ASN A 340 -19.14 4.89 -28.41
N ASP A 341 -18.20 5.33 -29.23
CA ASP A 341 -16.76 5.28 -28.92
C ASP A 341 -16.28 6.61 -28.30
N ASP A 342 -17.23 7.45 -27.88
CA ASP A 342 -17.06 8.87 -27.50
C ASP A 342 -17.40 9.21 -26.03
N ASP A 343 -17.80 8.23 -25.21
CA ASP A 343 -18.21 8.45 -23.80
C ASP A 343 -17.02 8.56 -22.83
N ILE A 344 -15.97 9.32 -23.19
CA ILE A 344 -14.96 9.75 -22.21
C ILE A 344 -15.62 10.79 -21.29
N ILE A 345 -15.92 10.41 -20.06
CA ILE A 345 -16.40 11.33 -19.02
C ILE A 345 -15.19 11.87 -18.26
N PHE A 346 -15.05 13.20 -18.21
CA PHE A 346 -14.00 13.84 -17.42
C PHE A 346 -14.46 13.98 -15.98
N GLU A 347 -13.68 13.43 -15.07
CA GLU A 347 -13.86 13.57 -13.64
C GLU A 347 -12.67 14.30 -13.02
N ASP A 348 -12.89 14.89 -11.85
CA ASP A 348 -11.80 15.51 -11.10
C ASP A 348 -10.82 14.44 -10.58
N PHE A 349 -9.54 14.77 -10.59
CA PHE A 349 -8.51 13.89 -10.03
C PHE A 349 -8.54 13.90 -8.49
N ALA A 350 -9.14 14.94 -7.88
CA ALA A 350 -9.30 15.04 -6.45
C ALA A 350 -10.06 13.82 -5.89
N ARG A 351 -9.41 13.08 -5.00
CA ARG A 351 -9.99 11.87 -4.41
C ARG A 351 -11.13 12.19 -3.47
N GLN A 352 -12.12 11.32 -3.47
CA GLN A 352 -13.24 11.39 -2.55
C GLN A 352 -12.73 11.28 -1.10
N ARG A 353 -13.13 12.27 -0.29
CA ARG A 353 -12.78 12.37 1.12
C ARG A 353 -13.79 11.58 1.94
N LEU A 354 -13.31 10.92 3.00
CA LEU A 354 -14.20 10.28 3.97
C LEU A 354 -15.00 11.33 4.74
N ILE A 355 -16.31 11.08 4.85
CA ILE A 355 -17.24 11.92 5.61
C ILE A 355 -16.87 11.83 7.10
N GLY A 356 -16.57 12.96 7.74
CA GLY A 356 -16.44 13.08 9.21
C GLY A 356 -15.04 13.18 9.80
N LEU A 357 -13.96 13.17 8.99
CA LEU A 357 -12.62 13.55 9.47
C LEU A 357 -12.49 15.08 9.47
N LYS A 358 -12.36 15.69 10.64
CA LYS A 358 -12.11 17.14 10.80
C LYS A 358 -10.67 17.48 10.41
N ASP A 359 -10.52 18.64 9.78
CA ASP A 359 -9.25 19.20 9.32
C ASP A 359 -8.29 19.45 10.48
N ASP A 360 -7.11 18.83 10.42
CA ASP A 360 -5.91 19.43 10.99
C ASP A 360 -5.16 20.11 9.84
N GLU A 361 -5.41 21.43 9.74
CA GLU A 361 -4.67 22.48 9.02
C GLU A 361 -4.83 22.58 7.48
N GLU A 362 -5.66 23.57 7.12
CA GLU A 362 -5.80 24.39 5.90
C GLU A 362 -4.85 24.13 4.70
N GLU A 363 -5.44 23.58 3.63
CA GLU A 363 -5.09 23.94 2.26
C GLU A 363 -5.49 25.40 2.01
N ASN A 364 -4.50 26.30 2.05
CA ASN A 364 -4.67 27.66 1.52
C ASN A 364 -5.01 27.60 0.02
N GLY A 365 -6.30 27.74 -0.28
CA GLY A 365 -6.83 28.48 -1.42
C GLY A 365 -6.56 27.94 -2.82
N THR A 366 -7.44 27.08 -3.32
CA THR A 366 -7.89 27.18 -4.72
C THR A 366 -9.41 27.08 -4.75
N ASP A 367 -10.05 28.25 -4.68
CA ASP A 367 -11.44 28.42 -5.07
C ASP A 367 -11.51 28.04 -6.56
N SER A 368 -12.15 26.92 -6.86
CA SER A 368 -12.34 26.48 -8.25
C SER A 368 -13.39 27.37 -8.90
N PRO A 369 -13.11 28.05 -10.02
CA PRO A 369 -14.18 28.69 -10.78
C PRO A 369 -15.06 27.59 -11.37
N LYS A 370 -16.34 27.59 -10.98
CA LYS A 370 -17.38 26.81 -11.66
C LYS A 370 -17.39 27.21 -13.12
N MET A 371 -17.12 26.27 -14.03
CA MET A 371 -17.41 26.45 -15.43
C MET A 371 -18.94 26.51 -15.61
N ILE A 372 -19.41 27.59 -16.22
CA ILE A 372 -20.71 27.69 -16.90
C ILE A 372 -20.48 27.29 -18.36
#